data_AF-A0A1A9ZH86-F1
#
_entry.id   AF-A0A1A9ZH86-F1
#
_cell.length_a   1.000
_cell.length_b   1.000
_cell.length_c   1.000
_cell.angle_alpha   90.00
_cell.angle_beta   90.00
_cell.angle_gamma   90.00
#
_symmetry.space_group_name_H-M   'P 1'
#
loop_
_entity.id
_entity.type
_entity.pdbx_description
1 polymer ?
#
loop_
_entity_poly.entity_id
_entity_poly.type
_entity_poly.pdbx_seq_one_letter_code
_entity_poly.pdbx_strand_id
1 'polypeptide(L)'
;MNISIAIPIKRHLQDDEEHTNSRLNHYIRRLDIIIRKGDSEYVNDLNELRQRFEKSLTNDNHQQKQEFLEYYAHTLNGAVSDYLQNELDKQYLNEDICIEIWYMKEILPYLKDGLATEISQIIAEYEIALKKDDFDEKFNAFTGTVDNYSQKLTTYLDSEPQPLPVLNAHLKFFQYYISYLLQDNHVLRAKVYEVKLHALLNQVEQAIASENLEEKLQIIDAFDEVDTEFGQFLFDHMIDFEIYRFGFENY
;
A
#
# COMPACT_ATOMS: atom_id res chain seq x y z
N MET A 1 -8.39 -17.83 4.68
CA MET A 1 -8.56 -16.88 5.79
C MET A 1 -7.82 -15.64 5.34
N ASN A 2 -8.51 -14.53 5.08
CA ASN A 2 -7.85 -13.24 4.87
C ASN A 2 -7.64 -12.66 6.26
N ILE A 3 -6.40 -12.59 6.73
CA ILE A 3 -6.06 -12.26 8.12
C ILE A 3 -5.40 -10.87 8.20
N SER A 4 -5.70 -10.03 7.21
CA SER A 4 -5.23 -8.64 7.13
C SER A 4 -6.33 -7.73 7.63
N ILE A 5 -5.96 -6.79 8.50
CA ILE A 5 -6.85 -5.70 8.93
C ILE A 5 -6.92 -4.64 7.84
N ALA A 6 -5.92 -4.59 6.95
CA ALA A 6 -5.96 -3.74 5.76
C ALA A 6 -6.99 -4.27 4.75
N ILE A 7 -7.67 -3.35 4.05
CA ILE A 7 -8.66 -3.70 3.03
C ILE A 7 -7.92 -4.40 1.88
N PRO A 8 -8.23 -5.68 1.58
CA PRO A 8 -7.70 -6.34 0.40
C PRO A 8 -8.43 -5.78 -0.82
N ILE A 9 -7.84 -4.80 -1.48
CA ILE A 9 -8.40 -4.17 -2.68
C ILE A 9 -8.58 -5.24 -3.77
N LYS A 10 -9.83 -5.50 -4.18
CA LYS A 10 -10.15 -6.46 -5.24
C LYS A 10 -9.74 -5.88 -6.60
N ARG A 11 -8.60 -6.36 -7.11
CA ARG A 11 -8.04 -5.97 -8.41
C ARG A 11 -8.87 -6.53 -9.57
N HIS A 12 -9.71 -5.71 -10.18
CA HIS A 12 -10.20 -5.94 -11.55
C HIS A 12 -9.64 -4.85 -12.46
N LEU A 13 -8.77 -5.26 -13.38
CA LEU A 13 -7.99 -4.37 -14.24
C LEU A 13 -8.77 -4.03 -15.52
N GLN A 14 -8.99 -2.74 -15.75
CA GLN A 14 -9.03 -2.21 -17.11
C GLN A 14 -7.68 -1.52 -17.34
N ASP A 15 -6.84 -2.09 -18.21
CA ASP A 15 -5.52 -1.52 -18.52
C ASP A 15 -5.68 -0.28 -19.42
N ASP A 16 -5.91 0.88 -18.80
CA ASP A 16 -5.79 2.17 -19.47
C ASP A 16 -4.36 2.73 -19.41
N GLU A 17 -4.13 3.85 -20.10
CA GLU A 17 -2.80 4.47 -20.15
C GLU A 17 -2.36 5.03 -18.79
N GLU A 18 -3.29 5.50 -17.96
CA GLU A 18 -2.95 6.05 -16.65
C GLU A 18 -2.49 4.94 -15.70
N HIS A 19 -3.23 3.83 -15.66
CA HIS A 19 -2.83 2.65 -14.91
C HIS A 19 -1.41 2.18 -15.30
N THR A 20 -1.13 2.19 -16.61
CA THR A 20 0.19 1.83 -17.15
C THR A 20 1.28 2.81 -16.70
N ASN A 21 1.00 4.12 -16.73
CA ASN A 21 1.93 5.15 -16.26
C ASN A 21 2.18 5.06 -14.75
N SER A 22 1.14 4.82 -13.94
CA SER A 22 1.26 4.63 -12.50
C SER A 22 2.14 3.43 -12.19
N ARG A 23 1.94 2.29 -12.88
CA ARG A 23 2.83 1.12 -12.73
C ARG A 23 4.29 1.42 -13.06
N LEU A 24 4.56 2.14 -14.15
CA LEU A 24 5.92 2.58 -14.49
C LEU A 24 6.53 3.45 -13.38
N ASN A 25 5.77 4.42 -12.87
CA ASN A 25 6.19 5.27 -11.76
C ASN A 25 6.47 4.49 -10.48
N HIS A 26 5.64 3.50 -10.14
CA HIS A 26 5.85 2.64 -8.98
C HIS A 26 7.21 1.94 -9.07
N TYR A 27 7.54 1.35 -10.22
CA TYR A 27 8.85 0.70 -10.42
C TYR A 27 10.02 1.68 -10.35
N ILE A 28 9.89 2.90 -10.90
CA ILE A 28 10.93 3.93 -10.79
C ILE A 28 11.20 4.26 -9.32
N ARG A 29 10.15 4.52 -8.53
CA ARG A 29 10.27 4.83 -7.09
C ARG A 29 10.89 3.68 -6.31
N ARG A 30 10.47 2.44 -6.58
CA ARG A 30 11.02 1.24 -5.93
C ARG A 30 12.49 1.03 -6.28
N LEU A 31 12.87 1.18 -7.54
CA LEU A 31 14.27 1.11 -7.96
C LEU A 31 15.12 2.18 -7.28
N ASP A 32 14.62 3.41 -7.16
CA ASP A 32 15.30 4.48 -6.43
C ASP A 32 15.60 4.10 -4.98
N ILE A 33 14.65 3.45 -4.31
CA ILE A 33 14.83 2.94 -2.96
C ILE A 33 15.95 1.88 -2.92
N ILE A 34 15.94 0.90 -3.84
CA ILE A 34 16.95 -0.18 -3.89
C ILE A 34 18.34 0.40 -4.16
N ILE A 35 18.44 1.31 -5.13
CA ILE A 35 19.71 1.92 -5.55
C ILE A 35 20.34 2.74 -4.41
N ARG A 36 19.52 3.45 -3.61
CA ARG A 36 20.00 4.28 -2.49
C ARG A 36 20.62 3.49 -1.33
N LYS A 37 20.30 2.19 -1.19
CA LYS A 37 20.94 1.32 -0.18
C LYS A 37 22.46 1.21 -0.34
N GLY A 38 22.99 1.48 -1.53
CA GLY A 38 24.43 1.70 -1.75
C GLY A 38 25.33 0.45 -1.74
N ASP A 39 24.86 -0.70 -1.28
CA ASP A 39 25.71 -1.86 -0.97
C ASP A 39 25.63 -3.03 -1.97
N SER A 40 25.07 -2.82 -3.17
CA SER A 40 24.91 -3.88 -4.17
C SER A 40 25.91 -3.78 -5.33
N GLU A 41 26.46 -4.92 -5.75
CA GLU A 41 27.26 -5.02 -6.98
C GLU A 41 26.44 -4.73 -8.26
N TYR A 42 25.10 -4.76 -8.17
CA TYR A 42 24.18 -4.57 -9.30
C TYR A 42 23.71 -3.12 -9.48
N VAL A 43 24.25 -2.16 -8.72
CA VAL A 43 23.80 -0.74 -8.76
C VAL A 43 23.80 -0.15 -10.17
N ASN A 44 24.78 -0.48 -11.01
CA ASN A 44 24.83 0.02 -12.39
C ASN A 44 23.70 -0.55 -13.25
N ASP A 45 23.46 -1.87 -13.18
CA ASP A 45 22.38 -2.53 -13.91
C ASP A 45 21.00 -2.02 -13.48
N LEU A 46 20.81 -1.76 -12.18
CA LEU A 46 19.57 -1.21 -11.64
C LEU A 46 19.34 0.25 -12.06
N ASN A 47 20.41 1.06 -12.13
CA ASN A 47 20.32 2.41 -12.67
C ASN A 47 19.96 2.40 -14.17
N GLU A 48 20.54 1.50 -14.95
CA GLU A 48 20.16 1.34 -16.37
C GLU A 48 18.69 0.93 -16.50
N LEU A 49 18.24 -0.04 -15.69
CA LEU A 49 16.84 -0.45 -15.68
C LEU A 49 15.92 0.71 -15.32
N ARG A 50 16.25 1.50 -14.29
CA ARG A 50 15.47 2.69 -13.91
C ARG A 50 15.36 3.70 -15.05
N GLN A 51 16.46 3.97 -15.77
CA GLN A 51 16.42 4.85 -16.94
C GLN A 51 15.54 4.31 -18.07
N ARG A 52 15.47 2.99 -18.25
CA ARG A 52 14.55 2.36 -19.22
C ARG A 52 13.09 2.54 -18.81
N PHE A 53 12.77 2.43 -17.52
CA PHE A 53 11.44 2.75 -16.99
C PHE A 53 11.08 4.23 -17.22
N GLU A 54 11.98 5.17 -16.89
CA GLU A 54 11.77 6.61 -17.13
C GLU A 54 11.55 6.91 -18.61
N LYS A 55 12.34 6.30 -19.50
CA LYS A 55 12.17 6.43 -20.95
C LYS A 55 10.82 5.88 -21.41
N SER A 56 10.39 4.73 -20.89
CA SER A 56 9.08 4.14 -21.20
C SER A 56 7.94 5.04 -20.75
N LEU A 57 8.03 5.64 -19.55
CA LEU A 57 7.04 6.59 -19.03
C LEU A 57 6.82 7.78 -19.96
N THR A 58 7.90 8.32 -20.54
CA THR A 58 7.85 9.44 -21.49
C THR A 58 7.50 9.06 -22.93
N ASN A 59 7.28 7.77 -23.22
CA ASN A 59 6.90 7.32 -24.55
C ASN A 59 5.42 7.67 -24.82
N ASP A 60 5.09 8.20 -25.99
CA ASP A 60 3.69 8.50 -26.35
C ASP A 60 2.90 7.26 -26.79
N ASN A 61 3.57 6.11 -26.99
CA ASN A 61 2.93 4.87 -27.41
C ASN A 61 2.57 3.97 -26.22
N HIS A 62 1.27 3.91 -25.89
CA HIS A 62 0.73 3.09 -24.81
C HIS A 62 1.03 1.59 -24.97
N GLN A 63 0.92 1.03 -26.18
CA GLN A 63 1.23 -0.39 -26.43
C GLN A 63 2.69 -0.70 -26.08
N GLN A 64 3.62 0.18 -26.44
CA GLN A 64 5.04 -0.01 -26.12
C GLN A 64 5.34 0.08 -24.62
N LYS A 65 4.57 0.87 -23.87
CA LYS A 65 4.66 0.90 -22.40
C LYS A 65 4.25 -0.44 -21.79
N GLN A 66 3.13 -0.99 -22.26
CA GLN A 66 2.62 -2.29 -21.80
C GLN A 66 3.60 -3.42 -22.14
N GLU A 67 4.09 -3.47 -23.38
CA GLU A 67 5.12 -4.44 -23.79
C GLU A 67 6.38 -4.31 -22.93
N PHE A 68 6.84 -3.09 -22.63
CA PHE A 68 7.97 -2.93 -21.73
C PHE A 68 7.72 -3.49 -20.33
N LEU A 69 6.56 -3.19 -19.72
CA LEU A 69 6.18 -3.72 -18.40
C LEU A 69 6.07 -5.25 -18.38
N GLU A 70 5.64 -5.87 -19.47
CA GLU A 70 5.52 -7.33 -19.59
C GLU A 70 6.88 -8.01 -19.76
N TYR A 71 7.80 -7.41 -20.54
CA TYR A 71 9.02 -8.09 -20.99
C TYR A 71 10.32 -7.63 -20.33
N TYR A 72 10.34 -6.57 -19.50
CA TYR A 72 11.61 -6.05 -18.96
C TYR A 72 12.41 -7.11 -18.16
N ALA A 73 11.73 -7.97 -17.39
CA ALA A 73 12.39 -8.99 -16.58
C ALA A 73 13.19 -9.99 -17.43
N HIS A 74 12.69 -10.32 -18.63
CA HIS A 74 13.40 -11.21 -19.57
C HIS A 74 14.66 -10.59 -20.18
N THR A 75 14.86 -9.28 -20.01
CA THR A 75 16.05 -8.58 -20.51
C THR A 75 17.16 -8.47 -19.46
N LEU A 76 16.90 -8.89 -18.22
CA LEU A 76 17.87 -8.85 -17.13
C LEU A 76 18.72 -10.12 -17.10
N ASN A 77 19.97 -9.99 -16.65
CA ASN A 77 20.76 -11.14 -16.22
C ASN A 77 20.05 -11.83 -15.03
N GLY A 78 20.07 -13.17 -14.98
CA GLY A 78 19.46 -13.95 -13.90
C GLY A 78 19.82 -13.45 -12.51
N ALA A 79 21.10 -13.18 -12.23
CA ALA A 79 21.53 -12.68 -10.92
C ALA A 79 20.92 -11.31 -10.56
N VAL A 80 20.83 -10.40 -11.54
CA VAL A 80 20.22 -9.07 -11.35
C VAL A 80 18.71 -9.21 -11.16
N SER A 81 18.07 -10.11 -11.92
CA SER A 81 16.64 -10.40 -11.81
C SER A 81 16.29 -10.98 -10.44
N ASP A 82 17.07 -11.96 -9.96
CA ASP A 82 16.87 -12.59 -8.66
C ASP A 82 17.06 -11.59 -7.51
N TYR A 83 18.12 -10.77 -7.59
CA TYR A 83 18.35 -9.70 -6.63
C TYR A 83 17.21 -8.67 -6.62
N LEU A 84 16.80 -8.18 -7.79
CA LEU A 84 15.71 -7.22 -7.92
C LEU A 84 14.41 -7.77 -7.34
N GLN A 85 14.05 -9.01 -7.68
CA GLN A 85 12.83 -9.64 -7.19
C GLN A 85 12.85 -9.76 -5.66
N ASN A 86 13.94 -10.24 -5.08
CA ASN A 86 14.11 -10.34 -3.63
C ASN A 86 13.98 -8.97 -2.94
N GLU A 87 14.59 -7.92 -3.50
CA GLU A 87 14.50 -6.57 -2.93
C GLU A 87 13.10 -5.95 -3.08
N LEU A 88 12.40 -6.22 -4.18
CA LEU A 88 11.00 -5.83 -4.34
C LEU A 88 10.11 -6.57 -3.35
N ASP A 89 10.27 -7.89 -3.19
CA ASP A 89 9.49 -8.69 -2.25
C ASP A 89 9.69 -8.22 -0.80
N LYS A 90 10.92 -7.87 -0.41
CA LYS A 90 11.20 -7.22 0.88
C LYS A 90 10.50 -5.88 1.03
N GLN A 91 10.45 -5.05 -0.02
CA GLN A 91 9.74 -3.77 0.03
C GLN A 91 8.25 -3.96 0.23
N TYR A 92 7.61 -4.82 -0.56
CA TYR A 92 6.18 -5.12 -0.43
C TYR A 92 5.85 -5.65 0.96
N LEU A 93 6.64 -6.60 1.46
CA LEU A 93 6.43 -7.15 2.80
C LEU A 93 6.65 -6.10 3.91
N ASN A 94 7.63 -5.22 3.76
CA ASN A 94 7.83 -4.11 4.71
C ASN A 94 6.63 -3.16 4.74
N GLU A 95 6.08 -2.82 3.57
CA GLU A 95 4.90 -1.98 3.44
C GLU A 95 3.70 -2.64 4.13
N ASP A 96 3.44 -3.92 3.85
CA ASP A 96 2.37 -4.70 4.49
C ASP A 96 2.50 -4.70 6.02
N ILE A 97 3.69 -5.00 6.55
CA ILE A 97 3.93 -4.99 8.00
C ILE A 97 3.71 -3.60 8.59
N CYS A 98 4.20 -2.54 7.94
CA CYS A 98 4.04 -1.16 8.38
C CYS A 98 2.57 -0.71 8.39
N ILE A 99 1.79 -1.10 7.37
CA ILE A 99 0.35 -0.85 7.29
C ILE A 99 -0.36 -1.55 8.46
N GLU A 100 -0.08 -2.84 8.69
CA GLU A 100 -0.68 -3.59 9.80
C GLU A 100 -0.35 -2.97 11.17
N ILE A 101 0.92 -2.62 11.40
CA ILE A 101 1.35 -1.91 12.62
C ILE A 101 0.56 -0.60 12.77
N TRP A 102 0.39 0.17 11.70
CA TRP A 102 -0.32 1.44 11.73
C TRP A 102 -1.79 1.23 12.12
N TYR A 103 -2.50 0.30 11.47
CA TYR A 103 -3.88 -0.04 11.82
C TYR A 103 -4.02 -0.48 13.27
N MET A 104 -3.12 -1.34 13.74
CA MET A 104 -3.11 -1.79 15.13
C MET A 104 -2.88 -0.67 16.13
N LYS A 105 -1.95 0.25 15.83
CA LYS A 105 -1.71 1.45 16.65
C LYS A 105 -2.93 2.38 16.68
N GLU A 106 -3.67 2.49 15.59
CA GLU A 106 -4.90 3.31 15.53
C GLU A 106 -6.06 2.72 16.35
N ILE A 107 -6.22 1.39 16.37
CA ILE A 107 -7.31 0.76 17.12
C ILE A 107 -6.97 0.55 18.61
N LEU A 108 -5.68 0.41 18.96
CA LEU A 108 -5.21 0.07 20.29
C LEU A 108 -5.82 0.92 21.43
N PRO A 109 -5.94 2.26 21.32
CA PRO A 109 -6.50 3.10 22.39
C PRO A 109 -7.96 2.78 22.76
N TYR A 110 -8.67 2.07 21.88
CA TYR A 110 -10.09 1.76 22.04
C TYR A 110 -10.35 0.31 22.48
N LEU A 111 -9.30 -0.51 22.58
CA LEU A 111 -9.40 -1.90 22.99
C LEU A 111 -9.41 -2.04 24.52
N LYS A 112 -10.08 -3.09 25.00
CA LYS A 112 -10.10 -3.45 26.43
C LYS A 112 -9.00 -4.46 26.75
N ASP A 113 -8.35 -4.28 27.89
CA ASP A 113 -7.28 -5.10 28.51
C ASP A 113 -6.74 -6.26 27.67
N GLY A 114 -7.42 -7.41 27.65
CA GLY A 114 -6.94 -8.62 26.98
C GLY A 114 -6.64 -8.43 25.49
N LEU A 115 -7.48 -7.70 24.76
CA LEU A 115 -7.26 -7.40 23.34
C LEU A 115 -6.17 -6.33 23.15
N ALA A 116 -6.14 -5.33 24.03
CA ALA A 116 -5.12 -4.28 23.98
C ALA A 116 -3.71 -4.84 24.24
N THR A 117 -3.61 -5.80 25.17
CA THR A 117 -2.34 -6.48 25.50
C THR A 117 -1.87 -7.34 24.33
N GLU A 118 -2.77 -8.12 23.73
CA GLU A 118 -2.49 -8.95 22.56
C GLU A 118 -2.04 -8.10 21.36
N ILE A 119 -2.77 -7.03 21.03
CA ILE A 119 -2.37 -6.12 19.94
C ILE A 119 -1.02 -5.45 20.21
N SER A 120 -0.74 -5.08 21.46
CA SER A 120 0.58 -4.51 21.82
C SER A 120 1.72 -5.52 21.62
N GLN A 121 1.48 -6.81 21.87
CA GLN A 121 2.44 -7.88 21.61
C GLN A 121 2.65 -8.09 20.11
N ILE A 122 1.57 -8.15 19.34
CA ILE A 122 1.62 -8.29 17.87
C ILE A 122 2.40 -7.13 17.23
N ILE A 123 2.14 -5.88 17.64
CA ILE A 123 2.92 -4.72 17.18
C ILE A 123 4.42 -4.92 17.45
N ALA A 124 4.79 -5.40 18.64
CA ALA A 124 6.19 -5.63 18.98
C ALA A 124 6.81 -6.76 18.13
N GLU A 125 6.08 -7.83 17.83
CA GLU A 125 6.52 -8.91 16.95
C GLU A 125 6.73 -8.43 15.51
N TYR A 126 5.82 -7.60 15.00
CA TYR A 126 5.96 -6.97 13.68
C TYR A 126 7.13 -5.99 13.61
N GLU A 127 7.38 -5.21 14.66
CA GLU A 127 8.57 -4.35 14.75
C GLU A 127 9.88 -5.16 14.82
N ILE A 128 9.84 -6.41 15.28
CA ILE A 128 10.97 -7.35 15.21
C ILE A 128 11.11 -7.91 13.78
N ALA A 129 10.00 -8.32 13.15
CA ALA A 129 10.00 -8.83 11.78
C ALA A 129 10.57 -7.81 10.78
N LEU A 130 10.19 -6.53 10.90
CA LEU A 130 10.70 -5.44 10.05
C LEU A 130 12.23 -5.33 10.03
N LYS A 131 12.88 -5.64 11.16
CA LYS A 131 14.35 -5.54 11.33
C LYS A 131 15.11 -6.71 10.71
N LYS A 132 14.43 -7.75 10.24
CA LYS A 132 15.06 -8.88 9.56
C LYS A 132 15.47 -8.44 8.16
N ASP A 133 16.69 -8.77 7.73
CA ASP A 133 17.12 -8.46 6.36
C ASP A 133 16.78 -9.61 5.39
N ASP A 134 16.91 -10.86 5.84
CA ASP A 134 16.53 -12.02 5.03
C ASP A 134 15.02 -12.06 4.78
N PHE A 135 14.63 -12.31 3.53
CA PHE A 135 13.23 -12.31 3.12
C PHE A 135 12.45 -13.47 3.76
N ASP A 136 12.99 -14.69 3.71
CA ASP A 136 12.30 -15.87 4.24
C ASP A 136 12.13 -15.77 5.75
N GLU A 137 13.15 -15.31 6.48
CA GLU A 137 13.04 -15.07 7.90
C GLU A 137 12.01 -13.99 8.24
N LYS A 138 11.96 -12.91 7.45
CA LYS A 138 10.99 -11.82 7.63
C LYS A 138 9.58 -12.30 7.40
N PHE A 139 9.36 -13.00 6.28
CA PHE A 139 8.07 -13.55 5.90
C PHE A 139 7.55 -14.50 6.98
N ASN A 140 8.37 -15.45 7.42
CA ASN A 140 7.99 -16.40 8.47
C ASN A 140 7.70 -15.71 9.82
N ALA A 141 8.44 -14.66 10.17
CA ALA A 141 8.16 -13.89 11.39
C ALA A 141 6.83 -13.14 11.29
N PHE A 142 6.54 -12.53 10.14
CA PHE A 142 5.28 -11.82 9.91
C PHE A 142 4.07 -12.77 9.91
N THR A 143 4.10 -13.82 9.09
CA THR A 143 2.97 -14.77 8.99
C THR A 143 2.81 -15.60 10.24
N GLY A 144 3.91 -15.93 10.93
CA GLY A 144 3.87 -16.67 12.20
C GLY A 144 3.13 -15.91 13.30
N THR A 145 3.22 -14.59 13.34
CA THR A 145 2.46 -13.76 14.29
C THR A 145 0.96 -13.80 13.99
N VAL A 146 0.59 -13.72 12.72
CA VAL A 146 -0.80 -13.80 12.23
C VAL A 146 -1.46 -15.14 12.62
N ASP A 147 -0.75 -16.25 12.44
CA ASP A 147 -1.25 -17.59 12.75
C ASP A 147 -1.52 -17.81 14.26
N ASN A 148 -0.98 -16.95 15.13
CA ASN A 148 -1.09 -17.04 16.57
C ASN A 148 -2.13 -16.09 17.17
N TYR A 149 -2.93 -15.40 16.35
CA TYR A 149 -4.03 -14.56 16.85
C TYR A 149 -5.00 -15.39 17.69
N SER A 150 -5.43 -14.82 18.81
CA SER A 150 -6.48 -15.42 19.61
C SER A 150 -7.79 -15.39 18.84
N GLN A 151 -8.62 -16.42 19.05
CA GLN A 151 -9.97 -16.46 18.48
C GLN A 151 -10.78 -15.19 18.80
N LYS A 152 -10.54 -14.58 19.97
CA LYS A 152 -11.22 -13.36 20.38
C LYS A 152 -10.80 -12.16 19.52
N LEU A 153 -9.52 -12.05 19.19
CA LEU A 153 -9.02 -11.01 18.31
C LEU A 153 -9.51 -11.24 16.87
N THR A 154 -9.41 -12.46 16.34
CA THR A 154 -9.95 -12.81 15.03
C THR A 154 -11.44 -12.46 14.93
N THR A 155 -12.25 -12.87 15.91
CA THR A 155 -13.68 -12.54 15.93
C THR A 155 -13.95 -11.04 16.07
N TYR A 156 -13.07 -10.27 16.71
CA TYR A 156 -13.21 -8.82 16.79
C TYR A 156 -12.92 -8.15 15.45
N LEU A 157 -11.89 -8.59 14.73
CA LEU A 157 -11.50 -8.00 13.44
C LEU A 157 -12.43 -8.41 12.29
N ASP A 158 -12.90 -9.66 12.31
CA ASP A 158 -13.74 -10.26 11.27
C ASP A 158 -15.26 -10.09 11.52
N SER A 159 -15.66 -9.27 12.51
CA SER A 159 -17.09 -9.08 12.77
C SER A 159 -17.76 -8.32 11.63
N GLU A 160 -19.01 -8.66 11.33
CA GLU A 160 -19.84 -7.92 10.37
C GLU A 160 -21.07 -7.32 11.08
N PRO A 161 -21.22 -5.99 11.13
CA PRO A 161 -20.25 -4.98 10.70
C PRO A 161 -18.99 -4.97 11.58
N GLN A 162 -17.88 -4.47 11.05
CA GLN A 162 -16.65 -4.33 11.82
C GLN A 162 -16.86 -3.36 12.99
N PRO A 163 -16.09 -3.49 14.09
CA PRO A 163 -16.23 -2.60 15.23
C PRO A 163 -15.90 -1.16 14.87
N LEU A 164 -16.56 -0.20 15.53
CA LEU A 164 -16.37 1.24 15.29
C LEU A 164 -14.90 1.69 15.27
N PRO A 165 -14.00 1.23 16.16
CA PRO A 165 -12.58 1.58 16.08
C PRO A 165 -11.90 1.13 14.78
N VAL A 166 -12.28 -0.03 14.24
CA VAL A 166 -11.73 -0.58 12.99
C VAL A 166 -12.20 0.27 11.81
N LEU A 167 -13.50 0.56 11.72
CA LEU A 167 -14.06 1.45 10.69
C LEU A 167 -13.41 2.85 10.74
N ASN A 168 -13.17 3.38 11.93
CA ASN A 168 -12.47 4.67 12.09
C ASN A 168 -11.02 4.61 11.62
N ALA A 169 -10.32 3.50 11.81
CA ALA A 169 -8.96 3.32 11.30
C ALA A 169 -8.96 3.31 9.76
N HIS A 170 -9.90 2.62 9.11
CA HIS A 170 -10.05 2.67 7.65
C HIS A 170 -10.31 4.09 7.13
N LEU A 171 -11.25 4.81 7.75
CA LEU A 171 -11.54 6.18 7.33
C LEU A 171 -10.34 7.12 7.54
N LYS A 172 -9.58 6.96 8.63
CA LYS A 172 -8.34 7.73 8.83
C LYS A 172 -7.27 7.41 7.79
N PHE A 173 -7.15 6.15 7.38
CA PHE A 173 -6.26 5.76 6.29
C PHE A 173 -6.64 6.50 5.00
N PHE A 174 -7.93 6.50 4.65
CA PHE A 174 -8.43 7.25 3.51
C PHE A 174 -8.28 8.76 3.65
N GLN A 175 -8.45 9.32 4.85
CA GLN A 175 -8.20 10.73 5.12
C GLN A 175 -6.74 11.10 4.79
N TYR A 176 -5.78 10.29 5.25
CA TYR A 176 -4.37 10.49 4.93
C TYR A 176 -4.07 10.30 3.44
N TYR A 177 -4.70 9.32 2.81
CA TYR A 177 -4.56 9.06 1.39
C TYR A 177 -5.05 10.23 0.53
N ILE A 178 -6.28 10.72 0.74
CA ILE A 178 -6.82 11.88 0.01
C ILE A 178 -5.95 13.12 0.26
N SER A 179 -5.50 13.31 1.50
CA SER A 179 -4.62 14.42 1.86
C SER A 179 -3.29 14.35 1.11
N TYR A 180 -2.75 13.15 0.85
CA TYR A 180 -1.58 12.96 0.00
C TYR A 180 -1.86 13.34 -1.46
N LEU A 181 -3.00 12.94 -2.03
CA LEU A 181 -3.37 13.28 -3.41
C LEU A 181 -3.54 14.79 -3.63
N LEU A 182 -4.04 15.50 -2.62
CA LEU A 182 -4.24 16.96 -2.67
C LEU A 182 -2.93 17.76 -2.53
N GLN A 183 -1.79 17.13 -2.26
CA GLN A 183 -0.52 17.83 -2.21
C GLN A 183 -0.02 18.14 -3.63
N ASP A 184 0.20 19.42 -3.91
CA ASP A 184 0.49 20.00 -5.23
C ASP A 184 1.65 19.36 -6.04
N ASN A 185 2.50 18.56 -5.40
CA ASN A 185 3.73 18.02 -6.00
C ASN A 185 3.70 16.50 -6.25
N HIS A 186 2.67 15.77 -5.80
CA HIS A 186 2.73 14.30 -5.76
C HIS A 186 1.99 13.61 -6.91
N VAL A 187 0.86 14.17 -7.38
CA VAL A 187 0.04 13.57 -8.45
C VAL A 187 -0.47 14.64 -9.41
N LEU A 188 0.12 14.75 -10.59
CA LEU A 188 -0.20 15.79 -11.59
C LEU A 188 -1.68 15.79 -12.02
N ARG A 189 -2.31 14.60 -12.11
CA ARG A 189 -3.73 14.46 -12.47
C ARG A 189 -4.70 14.76 -11.32
N ALA A 190 -4.24 14.83 -10.06
CA ALA A 190 -5.11 15.13 -8.93
C ALA A 190 -5.83 16.48 -9.09
N LYS A 191 -5.23 17.44 -9.80
CA LYS A 191 -5.85 18.73 -10.12
C LYS A 191 -7.16 18.60 -10.91
N VAL A 192 -7.30 17.57 -11.75
CA VAL A 192 -8.55 17.32 -12.49
C VAL A 192 -9.68 16.92 -11.54
N TYR A 193 -9.35 16.25 -10.44
CA TYR A 193 -10.30 15.75 -9.46
C TYR A 193 -10.32 16.54 -8.15
N GLU A 194 -9.63 17.69 -8.06
CA GLU A 194 -9.45 18.47 -6.82
C GLU A 194 -10.77 18.73 -6.08
N VAL A 195 -11.81 19.17 -6.80
CA VAL A 195 -13.14 19.41 -6.20
C VAL A 195 -13.76 18.12 -5.66
N LYS A 196 -13.62 16.99 -6.37
CA LYS A 196 -14.13 15.69 -5.92
C LYS A 196 -13.35 15.18 -4.70
N LEU A 197 -12.02 15.35 -4.71
CA LEU A 197 -11.15 14.99 -3.60
C LEU A 197 -11.48 15.78 -2.34
N HIS A 198 -11.69 17.09 -2.43
CA HIS A 198 -12.12 17.90 -1.29
C HIS A 198 -13.51 17.51 -0.77
N ALA A 199 -14.45 17.18 -1.67
CA ALA A 199 -15.77 16.71 -1.27
C ALA A 199 -15.68 15.36 -0.54
N LEU A 200 -14.91 14.41 -1.08
CA LEU A 200 -14.68 13.09 -0.47
C LEU A 200 -13.96 13.22 0.87
N LEU A 201 -12.96 14.09 0.99
CA LEU A 201 -12.27 14.35 2.26
C LEU A 201 -13.24 14.83 3.33
N ASN A 202 -14.13 15.78 3.00
CA ASN A 202 -15.14 16.26 3.93
C ASN A 202 -16.13 15.15 4.34
N GLN A 203 -16.52 14.27 3.41
CA GLN A 203 -17.36 13.10 3.74
C GLN A 203 -16.64 12.16 4.72
N VAL A 204 -15.38 11.85 4.46
CA VAL A 204 -14.54 11.01 5.35
C VAL A 204 -14.41 11.64 6.74
N GLU A 205 -14.14 12.94 6.83
CA GLU A 205 -14.01 13.65 8.10
C GLU A 205 -15.31 13.69 8.92
N GLN A 206 -16.44 13.90 8.24
CA GLN A 206 -17.77 13.83 8.86
C GLN A 206 -18.06 12.42 9.36
N ALA A 207 -17.75 11.41 8.55
CA ALA A 207 -17.93 10.01 8.92
C ALA A 207 -17.08 9.65 10.13
N ILE A 208 -15.82 10.06 10.22
CA ILE A 208 -14.95 9.83 11.39
C ILE A 208 -15.59 10.40 12.67
N ALA A 209 -16.15 11.61 12.59
CA ALA A 209 -16.80 12.28 13.72
C ALA A 209 -18.18 11.69 14.10
N SER A 210 -18.80 10.95 13.19
CA SER A 210 -20.10 10.28 13.37
C SER A 210 -19.95 8.94 14.11
N GLU A 211 -21.00 8.49 14.79
CA GLU A 211 -21.13 7.11 15.31
C GLU A 211 -21.95 6.21 14.37
N ASN A 212 -22.45 6.75 13.25
CA ASN A 212 -23.29 6.02 12.32
C ASN A 212 -22.48 4.98 11.53
N LEU A 213 -22.71 3.69 11.81
CA LEU A 213 -22.01 2.58 11.15
C LEU A 213 -22.35 2.48 9.66
N GLU A 214 -23.60 2.72 9.28
CA GLU A 214 -24.05 2.62 7.89
C GLU A 214 -23.37 3.67 7.00
N GLU A 215 -23.30 4.90 7.48
CA GLU A 215 -22.59 6.00 6.80
C GLU A 215 -21.10 5.70 6.60
N LYS A 216 -20.43 5.17 7.63
CA LYS A 216 -19.01 4.80 7.54
C LYS A 216 -18.77 3.70 6.52
N LEU A 217 -19.60 2.65 6.53
CA LEU A 217 -19.51 1.56 5.58
C LEU A 217 -19.72 2.05 4.15
N GLN A 218 -20.75 2.86 3.91
CA GLN A 218 -21.01 3.45 2.59
C GLN A 218 -19.81 4.25 2.06
N ILE A 219 -19.14 5.02 2.92
CA ILE A 219 -17.97 5.80 2.52
C ILE A 219 -16.74 4.91 2.30
N ILE A 220 -16.55 3.87 3.11
CA ILE A 220 -15.47 2.89 2.91
C ILE A 220 -15.67 2.16 1.59
N ASP A 221 -16.88 1.66 1.32
CA ASP A 221 -17.23 0.92 0.10
C ASP A 221 -17.03 1.78 -1.16
N ALA A 222 -17.19 3.11 -1.07
CA ALA A 222 -16.95 4.02 -2.19
C ALA A 222 -15.49 4.05 -2.68
N PHE A 223 -14.52 3.61 -1.87
CA PHE A 223 -13.12 3.46 -2.31
C PHE A 223 -12.87 2.18 -3.12
N ASP A 224 -13.79 1.21 -3.05
CA ASP A 224 -13.75 -0.02 -3.85
C ASP A 224 -14.50 0.12 -5.19
N GLU A 225 -15.20 1.23 -5.41
CA GLU A 225 -15.94 1.53 -6.66
C GLU A 225 -14.99 1.94 -7.80
N VAL A 226 -14.45 0.96 -8.53
CA VAL A 226 -13.53 1.17 -9.67
C VAL A 226 -14.21 1.33 -11.04
N ASP A 227 -15.54 1.37 -11.09
CA ASP A 227 -16.31 1.48 -12.34
C ASP A 227 -16.42 2.92 -12.87
N THR A 228 -15.90 3.91 -12.13
CA THR A 228 -15.83 5.31 -12.54
C THR A 228 -14.39 5.76 -12.77
N GLU A 229 -14.18 6.75 -13.66
CA GLU A 229 -12.83 7.33 -13.88
C GLU A 229 -12.19 7.86 -12.59
N PHE A 230 -13.01 8.41 -11.68
CA PHE A 230 -12.52 8.91 -10.39
C PHE A 230 -12.13 7.76 -9.46
N GLY A 231 -12.93 6.70 -9.41
CA GLY A 231 -12.63 5.49 -8.66
C GLY A 231 -11.38 4.78 -9.15
N GLN A 232 -11.22 4.65 -10.48
CA GLN A 232 -10.01 4.12 -11.10
C GLN A 232 -8.78 4.99 -10.75
N PHE A 233 -8.92 6.31 -10.79
CA PHE A 233 -7.86 7.22 -10.34
C PHE A 233 -7.47 7.00 -8.86
N LEU A 234 -8.44 6.82 -7.96
CA LEU A 234 -8.15 6.49 -6.55
C LEU A 234 -7.44 5.13 -6.44
N PHE A 235 -7.90 4.13 -7.19
CA PHE A 235 -7.27 2.82 -7.19
C PHE A 235 -5.81 2.87 -7.68
N ASP A 236 -5.54 3.57 -8.78
CA ASP A 236 -4.22 3.62 -9.41
C ASP A 236 -3.17 4.32 -8.56
N HIS A 237 -3.58 5.26 -7.71
CA HIS A 237 -2.68 6.04 -6.86
C HIS A 237 -2.62 5.57 -5.40
N MET A 238 -3.32 4.49 -5.04
CA MET A 238 -3.22 3.93 -3.68
C MET A 238 -1.80 3.44 -3.38
N ILE A 239 -1.21 2.70 -4.33
CA ILE A 239 0.16 2.18 -4.20
C ILE A 239 1.18 3.33 -4.11
N ASP A 240 0.96 4.44 -4.82
CA ASP A 240 1.79 5.64 -4.72
C ASP A 240 1.83 6.19 -3.28
N PHE A 241 0.68 6.19 -2.61
CA PHE A 241 0.56 6.60 -1.21
C PHE A 241 1.20 5.59 -0.26
N GLU A 242 1.00 4.28 -0.48
CA GLU A 242 1.63 3.24 0.33
C GLU A 242 3.16 3.33 0.28
N ILE A 243 3.73 3.46 -0.93
CA ILE A 243 5.18 3.68 -1.12
C ILE A 243 5.61 4.98 -0.43
N TYR A 244 4.87 6.08 -0.58
CA TYR A 244 5.20 7.36 0.05
C TYR A 244 5.19 7.28 1.58
N ARG A 245 4.18 6.63 2.16
CA ARG A 245 3.95 6.62 3.60
C ARG A 245 4.75 5.56 4.33
N PHE A 246 4.93 4.39 3.73
CA PHE A 246 5.48 3.19 4.37
C PHE A 246 6.75 2.66 3.69
N GLY A 247 6.99 3.02 2.43
CA GLY A 247 8.16 2.56 1.67
C GLY A 247 9.50 3.16 2.09
N PHE A 248 9.51 4.27 2.84
CA PHE A 248 10.76 4.99 3.20
C PHE A 248 11.15 4.91 4.69
N GLU A 249 10.32 4.38 5.58
CA GLU A 249 10.56 4.46 7.03
C GLU A 249 11.63 3.48 7.56
N ASN A 250 12.20 2.61 6.71
CA ASN A 250 13.06 1.49 7.13
C ASN A 250 14.43 1.40 6.40
N TYR A 251 14.96 2.51 5.87
CA TYR A 251 16.29 2.56 5.23
C TYR A 251 17.24 3.55 5.90
#